data_AF-A0A7W4ZAY7-F1
#
_entry.id   AF-A0A7W4ZAY7-F1
#
_cell.length_a   1.000
_cell.length_b   1.000
_cell.length_c   1.000
_cell.angle_alpha   90.00
_cell.angle_beta   90.00
_cell.angle_gamma   90.00
#
_symmetry.space_group_name_H-M   'P 1'
#
loop_
_entity.id
_entity.type
_entity.pdbx_description
1 polymer ?
#
loop_
_entity_poly.entity_id
_entity_poly.type
_entity_poly.pdbx_seq_one_letter_code
_entity_poly.pdbx_strand_id
1 'polypeptide(L)'
;MKGLPQAQNRKILYGAIGAGAVPTCLAEIFQNTRFIDRTNKRPCLSAFALTRELELLGLTGPWPTRAGCSMAINSGPRARARRWAQQFYQAYSRIDGILYPSSMYANSPAVAFFERAEDCVPAKPSFHRMLADPALEDALVNIASDIGYGLSGPGV
;
A
#
# COMPACT_ATOMS: atom_id res chain seq x y z
N MET A 1 17.49 -6.97 -5.89
CA MET A 1 17.65 -5.93 -6.94
C MET A 1 16.42 -5.04 -6.96
N LYS A 2 16.54 -3.76 -6.60
CA LYS A 2 15.49 -2.77 -6.86
C LYS A 2 15.55 -2.45 -8.36
N GLY A 3 14.43 -2.58 -9.07
CA GLY A 3 14.37 -2.24 -10.49
C GLY A 3 14.72 -0.78 -10.72
N LEU A 4 15.47 -0.49 -11.79
CA LEU A 4 15.77 0.87 -12.18
C LEU A 4 14.47 1.61 -12.55
N PRO A 5 14.35 2.92 -12.27
CA PRO A 5 13.23 3.73 -12.73
C PRO A 5 13.14 3.62 -14.26
N GLN A 6 11.93 3.39 -14.77
CA GLN A 6 11.65 3.40 -16.20
C GLN A 6 10.55 4.41 -16.46
N ALA A 7 10.66 5.13 -17.58
CA ALA A 7 9.59 5.99 -18.06
C ALA A 7 8.33 5.14 -18.27
N GLN A 8 7.23 5.53 -17.63
CA GLN A 8 5.93 4.91 -17.83
C GLN A 8 4.88 5.99 -18.04
N ASN A 9 3.94 5.72 -18.93
CA ASN A 9 2.82 6.63 -19.23
C ASN A 9 1.66 6.48 -18.23
N ARG A 10 1.77 5.54 -17.28
CA ARG A 10 0.72 5.24 -16.32
C ARG A 10 1.22 5.53 -14.91
N LYS A 11 0.32 5.97 -14.04
CA LYS A 11 0.62 6.22 -12.63
C LYS A 11 -0.09 5.17 -11.80
N ILE A 12 0.54 4.78 -10.70
CA ILE A 12 -0.07 3.90 -9.73
C ILE A 12 0.28 4.37 -8.33
N LEU A 13 -0.73 4.51 -7.48
CA LEU A 13 -0.57 4.83 -6.06
C LEU A 13 -0.91 3.59 -5.26
N TYR A 14 -0.01 3.18 -4.37
CA TYR A 14 -0.26 2.12 -3.39
C TYR A 14 -0.53 2.74 -2.03
N GLY A 15 -1.55 2.23 -1.33
CA GLY A 15 -1.90 2.67 0.01
C GLY A 15 -2.61 1.57 0.78
N ALA A 16 -3.08 1.92 1.98
CA ALA A 16 -3.93 1.07 2.78
C ALA A 16 -5.06 1.90 3.40
N ILE A 17 -6.16 1.26 3.75
CA ILE A 17 -7.37 1.90 4.27
C ILE A 17 -7.82 1.27 5.60
N GLY A 18 -8.69 1.96 6.34
CA GLY A 18 -9.22 1.48 7.61
C GLY A 18 -8.23 1.55 8.78
N ALA A 19 -8.63 0.98 9.92
CA ALA A 19 -7.88 1.10 11.18
C ALA A 19 -6.45 0.51 11.10
N GLY A 20 -6.25 -0.51 10.26
CA GLY A 20 -4.95 -1.16 10.05
C GLY A 20 -4.07 -0.48 8.98
N ALA A 21 -4.43 0.69 8.46
CA ALA A 21 -3.72 1.27 7.30
C ALA A 21 -2.23 1.54 7.58
N VAL A 22 -1.90 2.18 8.70
CA VAL A 22 -0.52 2.50 9.08
C VAL A 22 0.35 1.25 9.26
N PRO A 23 -0.03 0.25 10.10
CA PRO A 23 0.75 -0.97 10.23
C PRO A 23 0.85 -1.75 8.91
N THR A 24 -0.21 -1.75 8.07
CA THR A 24 -0.16 -2.37 6.73
C THR A 24 0.91 -1.72 5.86
N CYS A 25 0.92 -0.39 5.77
CA CYS A 25 1.92 0.33 4.97
C CYS A 25 3.35 0.09 5.47
N LEU A 26 3.56 0.10 6.79
CA LEU A 26 4.88 -0.16 7.38
C LEU A 26 5.34 -1.60 7.12
N ALA A 27 4.46 -2.59 7.32
CA ALA A 27 4.75 -3.99 7.04
C ALA A 27 5.11 -4.20 5.55
N GLU A 28 4.35 -3.61 4.63
CA GLU A 28 4.59 -3.71 3.19
C GLU A 28 5.93 -3.06 2.76
N ILE A 29 6.25 -1.88 3.29
CA ILE A 29 7.47 -1.14 2.93
C ILE A 29 8.72 -1.82 3.50
N PHE A 30 8.66 -2.28 4.75
CA PHE A 30 9.81 -2.82 5.48
C PHE A 30 9.85 -4.36 5.53
N GLN A 31 9.02 -5.06 4.75
CA GLN A 31 8.91 -6.53 4.76
C GLN A 31 10.25 -7.28 4.65
N ASN A 32 11.18 -6.74 3.87
CA ASN A 32 12.47 -7.38 3.61
C ASN A 32 13.46 -7.19 4.76
N THR A 33 13.45 -6.03 5.42
CA THR A 33 14.39 -5.72 6.50
C THR A 33 13.84 -6.12 7.86
N ARG A 34 12.50 -6.21 8.00
CA ARG A 34 11.79 -6.36 9.27
C ARG A 34 12.22 -5.31 10.31
N PHE A 35 12.64 -4.15 9.82
CA PHE A 35 13.12 -3.02 10.60
C PHE A 35 12.60 -1.75 9.95
N ILE A 36 11.87 -0.94 10.71
CA ILE A 36 11.34 0.35 10.29
C ILE A 36 12.49 1.35 10.36
N ASP A 37 13.12 1.62 9.21
CA ASP A 37 14.18 2.62 9.08
C ASP A 37 13.59 4.00 8.84
N ARG A 38 13.72 4.87 9.83
CA ARG A 38 13.11 6.21 9.85
C ARG A 38 13.97 7.27 9.16
N THR A 39 15.22 6.94 8.85
CA THR A 39 16.26 7.91 8.48
C THR A 39 16.70 7.75 7.02
N ASN A 40 16.90 6.51 6.58
CA ASN A 40 17.38 6.22 5.24
C ASN A 40 16.33 6.59 4.20
N LYS A 41 16.70 7.43 3.23
CA LYS A 41 15.78 8.03 2.24
C LYS A 41 14.66 8.86 2.84
N ARG A 42 14.70 9.14 4.15
CA ARG A 42 13.78 10.02 4.88
C ARG A 42 12.31 9.68 4.56
N PRO A 43 11.82 8.49 4.92
CA PRO A 43 10.43 8.12 4.65
C PRO A 43 9.46 9.00 5.44
N CYS A 44 8.28 9.23 4.85
CA CYS A 44 7.19 9.95 5.48
C CYS A 44 5.93 9.08 5.50
N LEU A 45 5.11 9.29 6.52
CA LEU A 45 3.75 8.80 6.60
C LEU A 45 2.82 9.91 6.09
N SER A 46 2.03 9.60 5.07
CA SER A 46 1.07 10.52 4.46
C SER A 46 -0.31 9.89 4.46
N ALA A 47 -1.32 10.63 4.91
CA ALA A 47 -2.72 10.21 4.87
C ALA A 47 -3.59 11.34 4.31
N PHE A 48 -4.65 10.96 3.61
CA PHE A 48 -5.59 11.89 3.00
C PHE A 48 -6.98 11.27 2.92
N ALA A 49 -7.99 12.13 2.91
CA ALA A 49 -9.35 11.75 2.55
C ALA A 49 -9.53 11.91 1.03
N LEU A 50 -10.25 10.97 0.42
CA LEU A 50 -10.59 11.04 -1.00
C LEU A 50 -11.59 12.17 -1.24
N THR A 51 -11.46 12.88 -2.36
CA THR A 51 -12.37 13.98 -2.74
C THR A 51 -13.67 13.49 -3.39
N ARG A 52 -13.72 12.22 -3.79
CA ARG A 52 -14.89 11.52 -4.34
C ARG A 52 -14.86 10.04 -4.01
N GLU A 53 -15.99 9.37 -4.18
CA GLU A 53 -16.06 7.91 -4.15
C GLU A 53 -15.31 7.29 -5.35
N LEU A 54 -14.76 6.09 -5.14
CA LEU A 54 -13.98 5.36 -6.14
C LEU A 54 -14.62 4.00 -6.46
N GLU A 55 -14.59 3.61 -7.73
CA GLU A 55 -14.95 2.25 -8.14
C GLU A 55 -13.72 1.34 -8.09
N LEU A 56 -13.60 0.53 -7.03
CA LEU A 56 -12.47 -0.40 -6.86
C LEU A 56 -12.88 -1.84 -7.17
N LEU A 57 -12.03 -2.54 -7.92
CA LEU A 57 -12.15 -3.98 -8.08
C LEU A 57 -11.74 -4.69 -6.79
N GLY A 58 -12.71 -5.31 -6.11
CA GLY A 58 -12.48 -6.03 -4.86
C GLY A 58 -11.93 -7.45 -5.06
N LEU A 59 -10.69 -7.67 -4.64
CA LEU A 59 -10.01 -8.98 -4.61
C LEU A 59 -10.03 -9.66 -3.24
N THR A 60 -10.72 -9.06 -2.26
CA THR A 60 -10.87 -9.57 -0.89
C THR A 60 -12.04 -10.55 -0.76
N GLY A 61 -13.00 -10.51 -1.68
CA GLY A 61 -14.20 -11.34 -1.68
C GLY A 61 -14.11 -12.54 -2.65
N PRO A 62 -15.25 -13.16 -3.02
CA PRO A 62 -15.30 -14.34 -3.89
C PRO A 62 -15.08 -14.04 -5.38
N TRP A 63 -14.96 -12.77 -5.77
CA TRP A 63 -14.81 -12.35 -7.16
C TRP A 63 -13.59 -12.99 -7.87
N PRO A 64 -12.38 -13.07 -7.26
CA PRO A 64 -11.24 -13.72 -7.89
C PRO A 64 -11.55 -15.15 -8.33
N THR A 65 -12.19 -15.95 -7.46
CA THR A 65 -12.60 -17.32 -7.78
C THR A 65 -13.55 -17.37 -8.97
N ARG A 66 -14.54 -16.47 -9.04
CA ARG A 66 -15.47 -16.39 -10.17
C ARG A 66 -14.79 -15.96 -11.47
N ALA A 67 -13.77 -15.11 -11.39
CA ALA A 67 -12.98 -14.66 -12.53
C ALA A 67 -11.91 -15.68 -12.98
N GLY A 68 -11.91 -16.91 -12.44
CA GLY A 68 -10.89 -17.92 -12.73
C GLY A 68 -9.49 -17.57 -12.17
N CYS A 69 -9.41 -16.57 -11.30
CA CYS A 69 -8.19 -16.19 -10.60
C CYS A 69 -8.08 -17.05 -9.33
N SER A 70 -6.90 -17.62 -9.07
CA SER A 70 -6.62 -18.25 -7.78
C SER A 70 -6.17 -17.22 -6.75
N MET A 71 -6.31 -17.54 -5.46
CA MET A 71 -5.80 -16.70 -4.35
C MET A 71 -4.29 -16.40 -4.44
N ALA A 72 -3.55 -17.13 -5.28
CA ALA A 72 -2.16 -16.82 -5.63
C ALA A 72 -1.99 -15.45 -6.31
N ILE A 73 -3.08 -14.78 -6.70
CA ILE A 73 -3.05 -13.36 -7.09
C ILE A 73 -2.66 -12.45 -5.94
N ASN A 74 -3.07 -12.78 -4.71
CA ASN A 74 -2.88 -11.98 -3.51
C ASN A 74 -1.62 -12.39 -2.72
N SER A 75 -1.23 -13.67 -2.76
CA SER A 75 -0.07 -14.20 -2.02
C SER A 75 1.11 -14.65 -2.90
N GLY A 76 0.97 -14.55 -4.22
CA GLY A 76 2.00 -15.00 -5.16
C GLY A 76 3.09 -13.96 -5.44
N PRO A 77 4.09 -14.32 -6.28
CA PRO A 77 5.19 -13.42 -6.62
C PRO A 77 4.70 -12.08 -7.18
N ARG A 78 5.35 -10.97 -6.80
CA ARG A 78 5.02 -9.60 -7.24
C ARG A 78 4.85 -9.47 -8.77
N ALA A 79 5.60 -10.24 -9.55
CA ALA A 79 5.48 -10.28 -11.00
C ALA A 79 4.11 -10.81 -11.48
N ARG A 80 3.55 -11.81 -10.80
CA ARG A 80 2.24 -12.39 -11.09
C ARG A 80 1.12 -11.42 -10.71
N ALA A 81 1.18 -10.84 -9.51
CA ALA A 81 0.22 -9.81 -9.07
C ALA A 81 0.21 -8.61 -10.05
N ARG A 82 1.38 -8.17 -10.51
CA ARG A 82 1.51 -7.09 -11.50
C ARG A 82 0.85 -7.44 -12.84
N ARG A 83 1.06 -8.66 -13.35
CA ARG A 83 0.43 -9.12 -14.60
C ARG A 83 -1.09 -9.08 -14.49
N TRP A 84 -1.64 -9.56 -13.39
CA TRP A 84 -3.09 -9.48 -13.16
C TRP A 84 -3.60 -8.05 -13.07
N ALA A 85 -2.92 -7.17 -12.32
CA ALA A 85 -3.30 -5.76 -12.24
C ALA A 85 -3.34 -5.09 -13.64
N GLN A 86 -2.39 -5.41 -14.51
CA GLN A 86 -2.38 -4.94 -15.91
C GLN A 86 -3.56 -5.47 -16.72
N GLN A 87 -3.92 -6.75 -16.54
CA GLN A 87 -5.08 -7.34 -17.21
C GLN A 87 -6.39 -6.72 -16.73
N PHE A 88 -6.56 -6.51 -15.42
CA PHE A 88 -7.75 -5.84 -14.87
C PHE A 88 -7.87 -4.40 -15.36
N TYR A 89 -6.76 -3.66 -15.38
CA TYR A 89 -6.73 -2.31 -15.94
C TYR A 89 -7.22 -2.27 -17.40
N GLN A 90 -6.83 -3.25 -18.22
CA GLN A 90 -7.24 -3.34 -19.62
C GLN A 90 -8.69 -3.79 -19.78
N ALA A 91 -9.12 -4.80 -19.02
CA ALA A 91 -10.45 -5.39 -19.13
C ALA A 91 -11.56 -4.48 -18.56
N TYR A 92 -11.24 -3.69 -17.53
CA TYR A 92 -12.18 -2.82 -16.85
C TYR A 92 -11.74 -1.37 -17.03
N SER A 93 -12.28 -0.67 -18.03
CA SER A 93 -11.91 0.72 -18.34
C SER A 93 -12.44 1.75 -17.34
N ARG A 94 -13.45 1.38 -16.53
CA ARG A 94 -14.15 2.30 -15.62
C ARG A 94 -13.66 2.26 -14.17
N ILE A 95 -12.99 1.18 -13.76
CA ILE A 95 -12.51 1.07 -12.38
C ILE A 95 -11.35 2.06 -12.13
N ASP A 96 -11.37 2.65 -10.96
CA ASP A 96 -10.39 3.59 -10.42
C ASP A 96 -9.16 2.87 -9.83
N GLY A 97 -9.30 1.59 -9.48
CA GLY A 97 -8.23 0.83 -8.87
C GLY A 97 -8.63 -0.57 -8.41
N ILE A 98 -7.80 -1.14 -7.55
CA ILE A 98 -7.92 -2.48 -6.99
C ILE A 98 -7.86 -2.40 -5.47
N LEU A 99 -8.79 -3.08 -4.79
CA LEU A 99 -8.75 -3.35 -3.36
C LEU A 99 -8.32 -4.80 -3.16
N TYR A 100 -7.22 -5.02 -2.44
CA TYR A 100 -6.64 -6.35 -2.25
C TYR A 100 -6.22 -6.59 -0.79
N PRO A 101 -6.22 -7.84 -0.32
CA PRO A 101 -5.73 -8.16 1.01
C PRO A 101 -4.20 -8.09 1.04
N SER A 102 -3.63 -7.35 1.99
CA SER A 102 -2.18 -7.34 2.21
C SER A 102 -1.69 -8.71 2.66
N SER A 103 -0.65 -9.23 2.00
CA SER A 103 0.03 -10.45 2.42
C SER A 103 0.91 -10.24 3.66
N MET A 104 1.16 -8.98 4.03
CA MET A 104 2.10 -8.62 5.09
C MET A 104 1.43 -8.31 6.43
N TYR A 105 0.11 -8.06 6.46
CA TYR A 105 -0.59 -7.72 7.69
C TYR A 105 -2.01 -8.29 7.71
N ALA A 106 -2.16 -9.58 8.05
CA ALA A 106 -3.43 -10.25 8.35
C ALA A 106 -4.57 -10.00 7.33
N ASN A 107 -4.27 -9.94 6.02
CA ASN A 107 -5.23 -9.62 4.95
C ASN A 107 -5.88 -8.22 5.08
N SER A 108 -5.23 -7.31 5.79
CA SER A 108 -5.70 -5.93 5.93
C SER A 108 -5.84 -5.25 4.57
N PRO A 109 -6.86 -4.39 4.40
CA PRO A 109 -7.21 -3.84 3.11
C PRO A 109 -6.14 -2.86 2.59
N ALA A 110 -5.50 -3.26 1.50
CA ALA A 110 -4.57 -2.47 0.73
C ALA A 110 -5.21 -2.06 -0.61
N VAL A 111 -4.81 -0.91 -1.13
CA VAL A 111 -5.36 -0.34 -2.35
C VAL A 111 -4.25 -0.01 -3.35
N ALA A 112 -4.57 -0.19 -4.62
CA ALA A 112 -3.77 0.28 -5.75
C ALA A 112 -4.66 1.13 -6.65
N PHE A 113 -4.46 2.44 -6.66
CA PHE A 113 -5.19 3.36 -7.52
C PHE A 113 -4.47 3.52 -8.85
N PHE A 114 -5.23 3.43 -9.94
CA PHE A 114 -4.76 3.75 -11.28
C PHE A 114 -4.74 5.27 -11.50
N GLU A 115 -4.12 5.72 -12.59
CA GLU A 115 -4.08 7.14 -12.93
C GLU A 115 -5.46 7.78 -13.14
N ARG A 116 -6.49 6.95 -13.40
CA ARG A 116 -7.89 7.37 -13.52
C ARG A 116 -8.44 8.01 -12.25
N ALA A 117 -7.87 7.67 -11.10
CA ALA A 117 -8.23 8.22 -9.80
C ALA A 117 -7.31 9.37 -9.36
N GLU A 118 -6.48 9.94 -10.24
CA GLU A 118 -5.55 11.01 -9.85
C GLU A 118 -6.27 12.23 -9.26
N ASP A 119 -7.46 12.54 -9.76
CA ASP A 119 -8.33 13.62 -9.30
C ASP A 119 -8.90 13.41 -7.89
N CYS A 120 -8.88 12.17 -7.38
CA CYS A 120 -9.40 11.84 -6.05
C CYS A 120 -8.43 12.21 -4.92
N VAL A 121 -7.15 12.40 -5.24
CA VAL A 121 -6.10 12.71 -4.26
C VAL A 121 -6.06 14.21 -4.05
N PRO A 122 -6.30 14.72 -2.82
CA PRO A 122 -6.27 16.15 -2.58
C PRO A 122 -4.85 16.69 -2.70
N ALA A 123 -4.74 17.95 -3.15
CA ALA A 123 -3.45 18.64 -3.26
C ALA A 123 -2.70 18.76 -1.92
N LYS A 124 -3.43 18.74 -0.80
CA LYS A 124 -2.86 18.75 0.55
C LYS A 124 -3.33 17.51 1.31
N PRO A 125 -2.41 16.67 1.83
CA PRO A 125 -2.78 15.56 2.69
C PRO A 125 -3.29 16.09 4.03
N SER A 126 -4.20 15.34 4.67
CA SER A 126 -4.68 15.65 6.02
C SER A 126 -3.63 15.34 7.08
N PHE A 127 -2.69 14.45 6.78
CA PHE A 127 -1.56 14.12 7.62
C PHE A 127 -0.31 13.92 6.77
N HIS A 128 0.79 14.54 7.16
CA HIS A 128 2.09 14.35 6.53
C HIS A 128 3.20 14.58 7.54
N ARG A 129 3.90 13.52 7.93
CA ARG A 129 5.03 13.60 8.87
C ARG A 129 6.14 12.65 8.46
N MET A 130 7.37 13.08 8.71
CA MET A 130 8.53 12.21 8.58
C MET A 130 8.44 11.07 9.60
N LEU A 131 8.84 9.86 9.26
CA LEU A 131 8.87 8.77 10.25
C LEU A 131 9.85 9.07 11.40
N ALA A 132 10.86 9.91 11.16
CA ALA A 132 11.79 10.40 12.17
C ALA A 132 11.22 11.52 13.07
N ASP A 133 9.99 11.99 12.84
CA ASP A 133 9.35 12.96 13.72
C ASP A 133 9.14 12.34 15.12
N PRO A 134 9.66 12.95 16.21
CA PRO A 134 9.49 12.43 17.56
C PRO A 134 8.01 12.25 17.97
N ALA A 135 7.08 13.00 17.38
CA ALA A 135 5.65 12.84 17.62
C ALA A 135 5.10 11.47 17.18
N LEU A 136 5.87 10.69 16.41
CA LEU A 136 5.50 9.34 15.98
C LEU A 136 6.23 8.23 16.74
N GLU A 137 7.12 8.55 17.68
CA GLU A 137 7.96 7.56 18.37
C GLU A 137 7.13 6.45 18.99
N ASP A 138 6.26 6.79 19.95
CA ASP A 138 5.47 5.81 20.70
C ASP A 138 4.56 4.98 19.79
N ALA A 139 3.94 5.63 18.80
CA ALA A 139 3.09 4.95 17.84
C ALA A 139 3.88 3.95 16.98
N LEU A 140 5.08 4.33 16.52
CA LEU A 140 5.94 3.45 15.73
C LEU A 140 6.51 2.31 16.56
N VAL A 141 6.87 2.55 17.82
CA VAL A 141 7.32 1.49 18.75
C VAL A 141 6.21 0.46 18.96
N ASN A 142 4.99 0.92 19.26
CA ASN A 142 3.84 0.03 19.47
C ASN A 142 3.54 -0.77 18.19
N ILE A 143 3.47 -0.11 17.04
CA ILE A 143 3.22 -0.79 15.76
C ILE A 143 4.34 -1.77 15.44
N ALA A 144 5.61 -1.41 15.65
CA ALA A 144 6.75 -2.28 15.42
C ALA A 144 6.65 -3.55 16.27
N SER A 145 6.31 -3.41 17.55
CA SER A 145 6.05 -4.54 18.44
C SER A 145 4.89 -5.41 17.93
N ASP A 146 3.75 -4.81 17.57
CA ASP A 146 2.56 -5.51 17.10
C ASP A 146 2.79 -6.32 15.82
N ILE A 147 3.61 -5.80 14.88
CA ILE A 147 3.95 -6.49 13.63
C ILE A 147 5.22 -7.34 13.72
N GLY A 148 5.88 -7.36 14.88
CA GLY A 148 7.12 -8.10 15.15
C GLY A 148 8.33 -7.61 14.37
N TYR A 149 8.49 -6.29 14.24
CA TYR A 149 9.58 -5.59 13.55
C TYR A 149 10.41 -4.78 14.57
N GLY A 150 11.66 -4.46 14.23
CA GLY A 150 12.45 -3.48 14.97
C GLY A 150 12.29 -2.05 14.45
N LEU A 151 12.84 -1.08 15.17
CA LEU A 151 12.80 0.35 14.83
C LEU A 151 14.23 0.92 14.83
N SER A 152 14.67 1.61 13.77
CA SER A 152 15.97 2.31 13.74
C SER A 152 15.78 3.82 13.67
N GLY A 153 16.61 4.56 14.41
CA GLY A 153 16.55 6.02 14.54
C GLY A 153 16.77 6.46 15.99
N PRO A 154 16.93 7.78 16.26
CA PRO A 154 17.45 8.24 17.54
C PRO A 154 16.47 7.97 18.70
N GLY A 155 16.91 7.19 19.68
CA GLY A 155 16.15 6.77 20.87
C GLY A 155 16.29 5.29 21.22
N VAL A 156 16.86 4.47 20.33
CA VAL A 156 17.18 3.04 20.52
C VAL A 156 18.61 2.76 20.08
#